data_AF-A0A7U4M2K1-F1
#
_entry.id   AF-A0A7U4M2K1-F1
#
_cell.length_a   1.000
_cell.length_b   1.000
_cell.length_c   1.000
_cell.angle_alpha   90.00
_cell.angle_beta   90.00
_cell.angle_gamma   90.00
#
_symmetry.space_group_name_H-M   'P 1'
#
loop_
_entity.id
_entity.type
_entity.pdbx_description
1 polymer ?
#
loop_
_entity_poly.entity_id
_entity_poly.type
_entity_poly.pdbx_seq_one_letter_code
_entity_poly.pdbx_strand_id
1 'polypeptide(L)' 'MTIWKYEESKETHRLVKIYKEDHGEGEYMGDLDEESIKKMILEIKPDIDIVQAYGTLAYFGMLPILVMKKS' A
#
# COMPACT_ATOMS: atom_id res chain seq x y z
N MET A 1 -0.32 13.30 -1.61
CA MET A 1 -1.26 12.98 -0.53
C MET A 1 -0.47 12.45 0.64
N THR A 2 -0.93 12.71 1.87
CA THR A 2 -0.37 12.11 3.08
C THR A 2 -0.51 10.60 3.00
N ILE A 3 0.56 9.86 3.30
CA ILE A 3 0.56 8.41 3.26
C ILE A 3 0.95 7.83 4.62
N TRP A 4 0.20 6.82 5.02
CA TRP A 4 0.55 5.94 6.13
C TRP A 4 0.64 4.50 5.63
N LYS A 5 1.58 3.74 6.16
CA LYS A 5 1.80 2.35 5.75
C LYS A 5 1.83 1.44 6.97
N TYR A 6 0.98 0.42 6.96
CA TYR A 6 1.04 -0.70 7.90
C TYR A 6 1.52 -1.95 7.18
N GLU A 7 2.27 -2.80 7.88
CA GLU A 7 2.79 -4.04 7.33
C GLU A 7 2.76 -5.16 8.37
N GLU A 8 2.18 -6.30 7.99
CA GLU A 8 2.18 -7.54 8.76
C GLU A 8 2.79 -8.66 7.91
N SER A 9 3.78 -9.35 8.45
CA SER A 9 4.42 -10.50 7.78
C SER A 9 4.16 -11.79 8.55
N LYS A 10 3.50 -12.77 7.92
CA LYS A 10 3.29 -14.12 8.43
C LYS A 10 4.08 -15.15 7.61
N GLU A 11 4.03 -16.41 8.01
CA GLU A 11 4.73 -17.50 7.32
C GLU A 11 4.26 -17.68 5.87
N THR A 12 2.96 -17.57 5.62
CA THR A 12 2.35 -17.83 4.30
C THR A 12 2.15 -16.59 3.44
N HIS A 13 2.14 -15.40 4.04
CA HIS A 13 1.81 -14.16 3.34
C HIS A 13 2.39 -12.93 4.03
N ARG A 14 2.39 -11.83 3.28
CA ARG A 14 2.68 -10.47 3.73
C ARG A 14 1.47 -9.61 3.38
N LEU A 15 0.89 -8.96 4.38
CA LEU A 15 -0.19 -7.99 4.21
C LEU A 15 0.40 -6.59 4.37
N VAL A 16 0.22 -5.74 3.36
CA VAL A 16 0.57 -4.32 3.42
C VAL A 16 -0.70 -3.51 3.27
N LYS A 17 -0.91 -2.51 4.13
CA LYS A 17 -2.03 -1.58 4.01
C LYS A 17 -1.48 -0.17 3.83
N ILE A 18 -1.97 0.54 2.83
CA ILE A 18 -1.62 1.93 2.55
C ILE A 18 -2.85 2.78 2.82
N TYR A 19 -2.68 3.90 3.52
CA TYR A 19 -3.76 4.81 3.90
C TYR A 19 -3.45 6.25 3.52
N LYS A 20 -4.50 7.05 3.28
CA LYS A 20 -4.40 8.50 3.07
C LYS A 20 -4.52 9.31 4.37
N GLU A 21 -4.92 8.66 5.45
CA GLU A 21 -5.18 9.25 6.77
C GLU A 21 -4.58 8.35 7.86
N ASP A 22 -4.41 8.92 9.06
CA ASP A 22 -3.93 8.14 10.21
C ASP A 22 -5.07 7.27 10.75
N HIS A 23 -4.90 5.95 10.64
CA HIS A 23 -5.83 4.96 11.21
C HIS A 23 -5.30 4.34 12.51
N GLY A 24 -4.23 4.87 13.09
CA GLY A 24 -3.65 4.45 14.38
C GLY A 24 -2.79 3.19 14.33
N GLU A 25 -2.64 2.55 13.17
CA GLU A 25 -1.84 1.33 12.99
C GLU A 25 -0.63 1.50 12.03
N GLY A 26 -0.59 2.57 11.23
CA GLY A 26 0.44 2.76 10.21
C GLY A 26 1.62 3.64 10.65
N GLU A 27 2.75 3.49 9.97
CA GLU A 27 3.87 4.44 10.03
C GLU A 27 3.64 5.59 9.04
N TYR A 28 3.92 6.82 9.46
CA TYR A 28 3.84 7.99 8.60
C TYR A 28 4.95 7.97 7.56
N MET A 29 4.58 7.93 6.28
CA MET A 29 5.51 7.88 5.15
C MET A 29 5.80 9.25 4.53
N GLY A 30 5.15 10.30 5.01
CA GLY A 30 5.23 11.64 4.43
C GLY A 30 4.10 11.97 3.45
N ASP A 31 4.16 13.18 2.92
CA ASP A 31 3.35 13.62 1.79
C ASP A 31 4.02 13.20 0.49
N LEU A 32 3.41 12.26 -0.21
CA LEU A 32 3.96 11.68 -1.44
C LEU A 32 3.17 12.13 -2.68
N ASP A 33 3.88 12.36 -3.78
CA ASP A 33 3.28 12.57 -5.09
C ASP A 33 2.77 11.24 -5.69
N GLU A 34 2.00 11.34 -6.77
CA GLU A 34 1.41 10.19 -7.45
C GLU A 34 2.45 9.18 -7.96
N GLU A 35 3.57 9.64 -8.51
CA GLU A 35 4.61 8.75 -9.05
C GLU A 35 5.30 7.98 -7.93
N SER A 36 5.63 8.66 -6.84
CA SER A 36 6.21 8.04 -5.63
C SER A 36 5.28 6.98 -5.02
N ILE A 37 3.98 7.26 -4.96
CA ILE A 37 2.98 6.30 -4.44
C ILE A 37 2.86 5.09 -5.37
N LYS A 38 2.81 5.32 -6.69
CA LYS A 38 2.73 4.21 -7.65
C LYS A 38 3.97 3.33 -7.58
N LYS A 39 5.15 3.93 -7.46
CA LYS A 39 6.41 3.19 -7.29
C LYS A 39 6.36 2.33 -6.02
N MET A 40 5.94 2.89 -4.89
CA MET A 40 5.79 2.14 -3.62
C MET A 40 4.84 0.94 -3.77
N ILE A 41 3.68 1.12 -4.43
CA ILE A 41 2.72 0.04 -4.68
C ILE A 41 3.36 -1.10 -5.51
N LEU A 42 4.10 -0.74 -6.57
CA LEU A 42 4.78 -1.72 -7.43
C LEU A 42 5.94 -2.43 -6.71
N GLU A 43 6.64 -1.74 -5.80
CA GLU A 43 7.67 -2.36 -4.95
C GLU A 43 7.07 -3.40 -3.99
N ILE A 44 5.82 -3.21 -3.55
CA ILE A 44 5.10 -4.19 -2.73
C ILE A 44 4.63 -5.38 -3.57
N LYS A 45 4.00 -5.12 -4.72
CA LYS A 45 3.45 -6.14 -5.61
C LYS A 45 3.66 -5.76 -7.07
N PRO A 46 4.72 -6.26 -7.74
CA PRO A 46 5.08 -5.84 -9.10
C PRO A 46 4.05 -6.19 -10.18
N ASP A 47 3.19 -7.19 -9.92
CA ASP A 47 2.18 -7.71 -10.84
C ASP A 47 0.78 -7.10 -10.63
N ILE A 48 0.63 -6.10 -9.74
CA ILE A 48 -0.65 -5.44 -9.49
C ILE A 48 -1.02 -4.49 -10.65
N ASP A 49 -2.31 -4.38 -10.98
CA ASP A 49 -2.79 -3.31 -11.85
C ASP A 49 -2.62 -1.96 -11.11
N ILE A 50 -1.59 -1.21 -11.51
CA ILE A 50 -1.20 0.01 -10.82
C ILE A 50 -2.22 1.14 -10.96
N VAL A 51 -2.94 1.19 -12.09
CA VAL A 51 -3.95 2.23 -12.33
C VAL A 51 -5.13 1.99 -11.40
N GLN A 52 -5.60 0.75 -11.33
CA GLN A 52 -6.69 0.38 -10.43
C GLN A 52 -6.28 0.50 -8.96
N ALA A 53 -5.08 0.05 -8.59
CA ALA A 53 -4.58 0.12 -7.22
C ALA A 53 -4.46 1.56 -6.72
N TYR A 54 -3.81 2.43 -7.51
CA TYR A 54 -3.73 3.86 -7.19
C TYR A 54 -5.11 4.50 -7.14
N GLY A 55 -5.99 4.23 -8.10
CA GLY A 55 -7.36 4.74 -8.11
C GLY A 55 -8.15 4.33 -6.86
N THR A 56 -7.99 3.08 -6.41
CA THR A 56 -8.60 2.56 -5.18
C THR A 56 -8.12 3.33 -3.96
N LEU A 57 -6.79 3.51 -3.80
CA LEU A 57 -6.22 4.31 -2.73
C LEU A 57 -6.73 5.76 -2.76
N ALA A 58 -6.70 6.38 -3.95
CA ALA A 58 -7.08 7.77 -4.14
C ALA A 58 -8.55 8.03 -3.81
N TYR A 59 -9.44 7.12 -4.20
CA TYR A 59 -10.89 7.23 -4.01
C TYR A 59 -11.33 6.81 -2.61
N PHE A 60 -10.92 5.64 -2.13
CA PHE A 60 -11.40 5.07 -0.87
C PHE A 60 -10.58 5.46 0.36
N GLY A 61 -9.40 6.05 0.21
CA GLY A 61 -8.55 6.38 1.35
C GLY A 61 -7.67 5.23 1.84
N MET A 62 -7.87 4.02 1.32
CA MET A 62 -7.12 2.84 1.74
C MET A 62 -6.87 1.85 0.60
N LEU A 63 -5.75 1.14 0.67
CA LEU A 63 -5.38 0.07 -0.26
C LEU A 63 -4.71 -1.08 0.52
N PRO A 64 -5.42 -2.18 0.79
CA PRO A 64 -4.82 -3.42 1.26
C PRO A 64 -4.21 -4.21 0.09
N ILE A 65 -2.97 -4.67 0.25
CA ILE A 65 -2.23 -5.48 -0.71
C ILE A 65 -1.76 -6.75 -0.01
N LEU A 66 -2.29 -7.90 -0.46
CA LEU A 66 -1.89 -9.21 0.01
C LEU A 66 -0.85 -9.83 -0.94
N VAL A 67 0.31 -10.18 -0.41
CA VAL A 67 1.40 -10.84 -1.14
C VAL A 67 1.59 -12.24 -0.57
N MET A 68 1.24 -13.26 -1.36
CA MET A 68 1.47 -14.66 -0.99
C MET A 68 2.97 -14.96 -1.08
N LYS A 69 3.53 -15.57 -0.03
CA LYS A 69 4.89 -16.11 -0.09
C LYS A 69 4.84 -17.41 -0.88
N LYS A 70 5.69 -17.54 -1.90
CA LYS A 70 5.84 -18.83 -2.59
C LYS A 70 6.41 -19.84 -1.59
N SER A 71 5.73 -20.96 -1.43
CA SER A 71 6.24 -22.14 -0.71
C SER A 71 7.40 -22.79 -1.48
#